data_AF-A0A7C4RDA5-F1
#
_entry.id   AF-A0A7C4RDA5-F1
#
_cell.length_a   1.000
_cell.length_b   1.000
_cell.length_c   1.000
_cell.angle_alpha   90.00
_cell.angle_beta   90.00
_cell.angle_gamma   90.00
#
_symmetry.space_group_name_H-M   'P 1'
#
loop_
_entity.id
_entity.type
_entity.pdbx_description
1 polymer ?
#
loop_
_entity_poly.entity_id
_entity_poly.type
_entity_poly.pdbx_seq_one_letter_code
_entity_poly.pdbx_strand_id
1 'polypeptide(L)'
;MIFAILVLLLLCSVWLLPSITYALSQESFSHSFILDLDYIKVESVTNFSEIFRFLGFWVLKGTYFGEYYFPYWETYYNPLIIFLGFIITIISFSNLLKLTNKNQLFFDILAIFGVFFMKGISPPFEYINIWFYRYFPFFFAFRQPYEKFGIFFIFSIAVLLGISVQNIIVKLNNIKNKLVRQILLIFSASILFLAINVYAWPFWTGDIFPHYDQSSVLKSARIYEIPEMYKKIAEEINSHPALFRIIVLPGGTGLGWTPFTWGYLGPHPLYHYIFGKSLFMTPGGPWASSCSAIDCYLLNLEHRGDFSALVKVSGYLNLKYVILDKSIDYAFYHWIKKPEVIEHELTNIKGITFMKSYNELNLYKLSDDFFLPRIYSSSEAIEIKENIDEMFKIINDTKFGKIIFIFLNKENQKEAVQMIHIAKNGIGESNENIFSKPHIRFRQINPTKYEVKVENATQPFFLVLSESYDINWKIYLSKGSSTEFCKIISEYQAVNVLECEHCKFKFSLSDILFIFQEPIIEEKYHFIANGYANAWYIDPRILGSTDFTLIIYYKIQSYNILGILISLLVFFVCLVYLIVDIFNLNIIFLFNYLKTNFITKLDRASC
;
A
#
# COMPACT_ATOMS: atom_id res chain seq x y z
N MET A 1 -5.87 -33.15 -9.32
CA MET A 1 -4.99 -31.96 -9.54
C MET A 1 -5.79 -30.76 -10.04
N ILE A 2 -6.45 -30.82 -11.20
CA ILE A 2 -7.25 -29.70 -11.74
C ILE A 2 -8.29 -29.18 -10.75
N PHE A 3 -9.04 -30.08 -10.10
CA PHE A 3 -10.01 -29.68 -9.07
C PHE A 3 -9.37 -28.93 -7.89
N ALA A 4 -8.20 -29.37 -7.41
CA ALA A 4 -7.50 -28.70 -6.32
C ALA A 4 -6.99 -27.30 -6.72
N ILE A 5 -6.53 -27.15 -7.97
CA ILE A 5 -6.16 -25.84 -8.52
C ILE A 5 -7.39 -24.93 -8.59
N LEU A 6 -8.52 -25.45 -9.06
CA LEU A 6 -9.77 -24.68 -9.11
C LEU A 6 -10.21 -24.23 -7.72
N VAL A 7 -10.19 -25.13 -6.72
CA VAL A 7 -10.51 -24.80 -5.33
C VAL A 7 -9.57 -23.72 -4.79
N LEU A 8 -8.26 -23.83 -5.06
CA LEU A 8 -7.28 -22.83 -4.64
C LEU A 8 -7.54 -21.47 -5.28
N LEU A 9 -7.82 -21.42 -6.59
CA LEU A 9 -8.16 -20.17 -7.29
C LEU A 9 -9.42 -19.54 -6.70
N LEU A 10 -10.45 -20.35 -6.40
CA LEU A 10 -11.67 -19.87 -5.77
C LEU A 10 -11.44 -19.35 -4.34
N LEU A 11 -10.63 -20.05 -3.54
CA LEU A 11 -10.21 -19.58 -2.21
C LEU A 11 -9.41 -18.27 -2.26
N CYS A 12 -8.65 -18.05 -3.34
CA CYS A 12 -7.88 -16.83 -3.56
C CYS A 12 -8.69 -15.70 -4.25
N SER A 13 -9.98 -15.91 -4.55
CA SER A 13 -10.81 -14.91 -5.25
C SER A 13 -10.86 -13.56 -4.55
N VAL A 14 -10.76 -13.52 -3.21
CA VAL A 14 -10.73 -12.28 -2.41
C VAL A 14 -9.71 -11.24 -2.89
N TRP A 15 -8.54 -11.68 -3.35
CA TRP A 15 -7.50 -10.79 -3.88
C TRP A 15 -7.31 -10.96 -5.39
N LEU A 16 -7.52 -12.16 -5.95
CA LEU A 16 -7.39 -12.39 -7.40
C LEU A 16 -8.41 -11.60 -8.20
N LEU A 17 -9.69 -11.61 -7.78
CA LEU A 17 -10.75 -10.96 -8.54
C LEU A 17 -10.55 -9.45 -8.65
N PRO A 18 -10.37 -8.68 -7.54
CA PRO A 18 -10.11 -7.25 -7.64
C PRO A 18 -8.78 -6.93 -8.35
N SER A 19 -7.74 -7.77 -8.21
CA SER A 19 -6.45 -7.53 -8.86
C SER A 19 -6.53 -7.72 -10.39
N ILE A 20 -7.20 -8.77 -10.84
CA ILE A 20 -7.38 -9.05 -12.28
C ILE A 20 -8.26 -7.97 -12.90
N THR A 21 -9.37 -7.60 -12.27
CA THR A 21 -10.25 -6.56 -12.81
C THR A 21 -9.57 -5.19 -12.83
N TYR A 22 -8.80 -4.87 -11.79
CA TYR A 22 -7.96 -3.68 -11.78
C TYR A 22 -6.94 -3.69 -12.92
N ALA A 23 -6.18 -4.78 -13.08
CA ALA A 23 -5.19 -4.91 -14.15
C ALA A 23 -5.81 -4.81 -15.56
N LEU A 24 -7.01 -5.36 -15.76
CA LEU A 24 -7.75 -5.26 -17.02
C LEU A 24 -8.32 -3.87 -17.28
N SER A 25 -8.61 -3.09 -16.23
CA SER A 25 -9.11 -1.71 -16.35
C SER A 25 -8.02 -0.69 -16.65
N GLN A 26 -6.74 -1.05 -16.43
CA GLN A 26 -5.61 -0.15 -16.58
C GLN A 26 -4.91 -0.42 -17.92
N GLU A 27 -5.07 0.46 -18.92
CA GLU A 27 -4.35 0.37 -20.20
C GLU A 27 -2.81 0.44 -20.03
N SER A 28 -2.35 0.99 -18.91
CA SER A 28 -0.94 1.31 -18.62
C SER A 28 -0.19 0.25 -17.81
N PHE A 29 -0.84 -0.85 -17.42
CA PHE A 29 -0.23 -1.84 -16.51
C PHE A 29 1.03 -2.51 -17.12
N SER A 30 1.17 -2.49 -18.44
CA SER A 30 2.32 -3.02 -19.19
C SER A 30 3.47 -2.03 -19.35
N HIS A 31 3.26 -0.72 -19.16
CA HIS A 31 4.27 0.33 -19.45
C HIS A 31 4.86 1.02 -18.22
N SER A 32 4.23 0.89 -17.05
CA SER A 32 4.60 1.65 -15.83
C SER A 32 5.67 0.99 -14.96
N PHE A 33 5.92 -0.32 -15.12
CA PHE A 33 7.10 -0.95 -14.54
C PHE A 33 8.22 -0.93 -15.57
N ILE A 34 8.94 0.19 -15.65
CA ILE A 34 10.28 0.17 -16.23
C ILE A 34 11.03 -0.92 -15.48
N LEU A 35 11.42 -1.98 -16.21
CA LEU A 35 12.13 -3.11 -15.64
C LEU A 35 13.50 -2.59 -15.16
N ASP A 36 13.58 -2.16 -13.92
CA ASP A 36 14.83 -1.76 -13.30
C ASP A 36 15.64 -3.03 -12.98
N LEU A 37 16.39 -3.48 -13.98
CA LEU A 37 17.32 -4.59 -13.82
C LEU A 37 18.38 -4.29 -12.76
N ASP A 38 18.68 -3.02 -12.48
CA ASP A 38 19.62 -2.64 -11.43
C ASP A 38 19.02 -2.92 -10.05
N TYR A 39 17.73 -2.65 -9.84
CA TYR A 39 17.03 -3.07 -8.63
C TYR A 39 17.10 -4.59 -8.42
N ILE A 40 16.78 -5.38 -9.46
CA ILE A 40 16.84 -6.86 -9.38
C ILE A 40 18.28 -7.32 -9.13
N LYS A 41 19.28 -6.63 -9.68
CA LYS A 41 20.70 -6.92 -9.46
C LYS A 41 21.10 -6.77 -8.00
N VAL A 42 20.65 -5.69 -7.34
CA VAL A 42 20.91 -5.44 -5.91
C VAL A 42 20.27 -6.53 -5.05
N GLU A 43 19.06 -6.96 -5.41
CA GLU A 43 18.33 -8.03 -4.70
C GLU A 43 18.79 -9.45 -5.08
N SER A 44 19.70 -9.59 -6.04
CA SER A 44 20.28 -10.87 -6.45
C SER A 44 21.42 -11.27 -5.52
N VAL A 45 21.58 -12.57 -5.30
CA VAL A 45 22.63 -13.07 -4.39
C VAL A 45 24.00 -12.85 -5.02
N THR A 46 24.85 -12.06 -4.38
CA THR A 46 26.18 -11.70 -4.92
C THR A 46 27.14 -12.88 -5.00
N ASN A 47 27.08 -13.80 -4.04
CA ASN A 47 27.90 -15.01 -4.01
C ASN A 47 27.01 -16.26 -3.94
N PHE A 48 27.05 -17.06 -5.00
CA PHE A 48 26.22 -18.26 -5.14
C PHE A 48 26.39 -19.27 -4.00
N SER A 49 27.57 -19.36 -3.37
CA SER A 49 27.78 -20.30 -2.27
C SER A 49 27.02 -19.91 -0.99
N GLU A 50 26.73 -18.62 -0.78
CA GLU A 50 26.01 -18.13 0.40
C GLU A 50 24.55 -18.55 0.41
N ILE A 51 23.99 -18.94 -0.74
CA ILE A 51 22.67 -19.58 -0.84
C ILE A 51 22.61 -20.82 0.04
N PHE A 52 23.63 -21.68 -0.05
CA PHE A 52 23.70 -22.93 0.71
C PHE A 52 24.08 -22.73 2.18
N ARG A 53 24.24 -21.47 2.61
CA ARG A 53 24.46 -21.07 3.99
C ARG A 53 23.31 -20.21 4.52
N PHE A 54 22.29 -19.94 3.70
CA PHE A 54 21.18 -19.05 4.03
C PHE A 54 21.60 -17.59 4.32
N LEU A 55 22.73 -17.15 3.74
CA LEU A 55 23.31 -15.81 3.92
C LEU A 55 23.27 -14.97 2.62
N GLY A 56 22.33 -15.26 1.73
CA GLY A 56 22.21 -14.58 0.43
C GLY A 56 21.49 -13.24 0.49
N PHE A 57 20.90 -12.86 1.63
CA PHE A 57 20.22 -11.58 1.80
C PHE A 57 21.25 -10.45 1.90
N TRP A 58 21.18 -9.48 0.98
CA TRP A 58 22.19 -8.43 0.86
C TRP A 58 22.29 -7.54 2.11
N VAL A 59 21.17 -7.28 2.80
CA VAL A 59 21.11 -6.40 3.98
C VAL A 59 21.97 -6.93 5.12
N LEU A 60 22.17 -8.26 5.23
CA LEU A 60 23.05 -8.85 6.25
C LEU A 60 24.47 -8.27 6.22
N LYS A 61 24.96 -7.88 5.04
CA LYS A 61 26.29 -7.28 4.84
C LYS A 61 26.21 -5.80 4.47
N GLY A 62 25.00 -5.25 4.41
CA GLY A 62 24.76 -3.87 4.06
C GLY A 62 25.28 -2.93 5.14
N THR A 63 25.78 -1.77 4.70
CA THR A 63 26.26 -0.72 5.61
C THR A 63 25.57 0.60 5.30
N TYR A 64 25.56 1.47 6.31
CA TYR A 64 25.22 2.88 6.17
C TYR A 64 26.27 3.71 6.91
N PHE A 65 26.90 4.66 6.22
CA PHE A 65 28.06 5.41 6.73
C PHE A 65 29.17 4.52 7.33
N GLY A 66 29.37 3.31 6.80
CA GLY A 66 30.37 2.36 7.27
C GLY A 66 29.94 1.50 8.46
N GLU A 67 28.75 1.74 9.03
CA GLU A 67 28.18 0.91 10.09
C GLU A 67 27.28 -0.19 9.50
N TYR A 68 27.35 -1.40 10.03
CA TYR A 68 26.58 -2.55 9.54
C TYR A 68 25.13 -2.54 10.04
N TYR A 69 24.19 -2.86 9.15
CA TYR A 69 22.79 -3.10 9.53
C TYR A 69 22.63 -4.29 10.47
N PHE A 70 23.53 -5.27 10.43
CA PHE A 70 23.54 -6.40 11.34
C PHE A 70 24.96 -6.66 11.83
N PRO A 71 25.42 -6.01 12.92
CA PRO A 71 26.82 -6.08 13.37
C PRO A 71 27.35 -7.50 13.60
N TYR A 72 26.47 -8.45 13.96
CA TYR A 72 26.84 -9.84 14.17
C TYR A 72 27.22 -10.60 12.89
N TRP A 73 27.04 -10.03 11.70
CA TRP A 73 27.27 -10.71 10.41
C TRP A 73 28.70 -11.26 10.28
N GLU A 74 29.69 -10.58 10.86
CA GLU A 74 31.11 -11.00 10.85
C GLU A 74 31.31 -12.35 11.55
N THR A 75 30.49 -12.67 12.56
CA THR A 75 30.54 -13.94 13.28
C THR A 75 30.31 -15.12 12.33
N TYR A 76 29.53 -14.92 11.26
CA TYR A 76 29.30 -15.94 10.24
C TYR A 76 30.51 -16.21 9.35
N TYR A 77 31.57 -15.39 9.41
CA TYR A 77 32.83 -15.65 8.71
C TYR A 77 33.89 -16.37 9.55
N ASN A 78 33.55 -16.76 10.79
CA ASN A 78 34.38 -17.68 11.56
C ASN A 78 34.40 -19.08 10.88
N PRO A 79 35.57 -19.75 10.73
CA PRO A 79 35.67 -21.05 10.08
C PRO A 79 34.71 -22.13 10.60
N LEU A 80 34.45 -22.15 11.91
CA LEU A 80 33.51 -23.10 12.53
C LEU A 80 32.07 -22.80 12.11
N ILE A 81 31.67 -21.52 12.09
CA ILE A 81 30.32 -21.11 11.68
C ILE A 81 30.11 -21.30 10.18
N ILE A 82 31.14 -21.08 9.36
CA ILE A 82 31.13 -21.42 7.92
C ILE A 82 30.85 -22.91 7.74
N PHE A 83 31.58 -23.77 8.47
CA PHE A 83 31.39 -25.21 8.43
C PHE A 83 29.96 -25.60 8.86
N LEU A 84 29.46 -25.06 9.98
CA LEU A 84 28.08 -25.29 10.44
C LEU A 84 27.03 -24.84 9.42
N GLY A 85 27.24 -23.71 8.75
CA GLY A 85 26.30 -23.18 7.75
C GLY A 85 26.09 -24.11 6.56
N PHE A 86 27.15 -24.78 6.09
CA PHE A 86 27.04 -25.76 5.00
C PHE A 86 26.52 -27.13 5.45
N ILE A 87 26.66 -27.50 6.73
CA ILE A 87 26.27 -28.83 7.23
C ILE A 87 24.81 -29.14 6.92
N ILE A 88 23.90 -28.19 7.14
CA ILE A 88 22.46 -28.39 6.88
C ILE A 88 22.26 -28.80 5.43
N THR A 89 22.80 -28.02 4.50
CA THR A 89 22.57 -28.25 3.07
C THR A 89 23.32 -29.47 2.54
N ILE A 90 24.54 -29.74 3.03
CA ILE A 90 25.30 -30.95 2.70
C ILE A 90 24.55 -32.21 3.16
N ILE A 91 24.02 -32.21 4.39
CA ILE A 91 23.25 -33.35 4.89
C ILE A 91 21.96 -33.50 4.08
N SER A 92 21.22 -32.41 3.84
CA SER A 92 19.99 -32.45 3.05
C SER A 92 20.23 -33.03 1.65
N PHE A 93 21.28 -32.59 0.95
CA PHE A 93 21.63 -33.08 -0.39
C PHE A 93 22.47 -34.36 -0.43
N SER A 94 22.81 -34.97 0.71
CA SER A 94 23.55 -36.25 0.74
C SER A 94 22.84 -37.41 0.02
N ASN A 95 21.54 -37.25 -0.26
CA ASN A 95 20.72 -38.21 -1.00
C ASN A 95 20.20 -37.69 -2.34
N LEU A 96 20.61 -36.50 -2.81
CA LEU A 96 20.16 -35.84 -4.05
C LEU A 96 20.27 -36.74 -5.32
N LEU A 97 21.12 -37.78 -5.27
CA LEU A 97 21.36 -38.70 -6.39
C LEU A 97 20.83 -40.12 -6.15
N LYS A 98 20.21 -40.36 -4.99
CA LYS A 98 19.55 -41.62 -4.68
C LYS A 98 18.07 -41.41 -4.95
N LEU A 99 17.63 -41.75 -6.16
CA LEU A 99 16.24 -41.70 -6.60
C LEU A 99 15.38 -42.75 -5.88
N THR A 100 15.40 -42.76 -4.55
CA THR A 100 14.76 -43.80 -3.73
C THR A 100 13.26 -43.60 -3.58
N ASN A 101 12.76 -42.36 -3.71
CA ASN A 101 11.34 -42.05 -3.51
C ASN A 101 10.89 -40.87 -4.40
N LYS A 102 9.69 -40.98 -4.99
CA LYS A 102 9.04 -39.91 -5.77
C LYS A 102 8.89 -38.62 -4.96
N ASN A 103 8.60 -38.71 -3.66
CA ASN A 103 8.47 -37.54 -2.79
C ASN A 103 9.80 -36.84 -2.59
N GLN A 104 10.89 -37.59 -2.43
CA GLN A 104 12.22 -37.02 -2.30
C GLN A 104 12.62 -36.30 -3.60
N LEU A 105 12.41 -36.96 -4.75
CA LEU A 105 12.67 -36.36 -6.06
C LEU A 105 11.89 -35.05 -6.27
N PHE A 106 10.64 -34.99 -5.83
CA PHE A 106 9.86 -33.75 -5.88
C PHE A 106 10.54 -32.61 -5.10
N PHE A 107 10.97 -32.86 -3.86
CA PHE A 107 11.66 -31.85 -3.05
C PHE A 107 13.05 -31.52 -3.57
N ASP A 108 13.77 -32.48 -4.14
CA ASP A 108 15.05 -32.26 -4.81
C ASP A 108 14.88 -31.28 -5.99
N ILE A 109 13.89 -31.52 -6.86
CA ILE A 109 13.55 -30.62 -7.98
C ILE A 109 13.12 -29.25 -7.47
N LEU A 110 12.27 -29.20 -6.44
CA LEU A 110 11.80 -27.95 -5.86
C LEU A 110 12.93 -27.14 -5.20
N ALA A 111 13.92 -27.81 -4.58
CA ALA A 111 15.12 -27.17 -4.05
C ALA A 111 15.97 -26.57 -5.17
N ILE A 112 16.21 -27.31 -6.24
CA ILE A 112 16.97 -26.83 -7.42
C ILE A 112 16.24 -25.63 -8.06
N PHE A 113 14.92 -25.73 -8.23
CA PHE A 113 14.07 -24.63 -8.69
C PHE A 113 14.23 -23.39 -7.79
N GLY A 114 14.14 -23.57 -6.48
CA GLY A 114 14.34 -22.52 -5.48
C GLY A 114 15.70 -21.84 -5.63
N VAL A 115 16.80 -22.60 -5.60
CA VAL A 115 18.17 -22.07 -5.77
C VAL A 115 18.32 -21.30 -7.09
N PHE A 116 17.80 -21.86 -8.19
CA PHE A 116 17.94 -21.28 -9.53
C PHE A 116 17.27 -19.91 -9.66
N PHE A 117 16.07 -19.74 -9.11
CA PHE A 117 15.38 -18.44 -9.17
C PHE A 117 15.79 -17.51 -8.04
N MET A 118 16.13 -18.04 -6.86
CA MET A 118 16.57 -17.27 -5.69
C MET A 118 17.89 -16.51 -5.94
N LYS A 119 18.78 -17.06 -6.79
CA LYS A 119 20.02 -16.35 -7.19
C LYS A 119 19.74 -15.05 -7.96
N GLY A 120 18.52 -14.84 -8.47
CA GLY A 120 18.19 -13.71 -9.31
C GLY A 120 18.99 -13.70 -10.62
N ILE A 121 19.51 -12.55 -11.01
CA ILE A 121 20.29 -12.38 -12.24
C ILE A 121 21.80 -12.63 -12.05
N SER A 122 22.19 -13.23 -10.93
CA SER A 122 23.58 -13.68 -10.74
C SER A 122 23.90 -14.92 -11.57
N PRO A 123 25.14 -15.08 -12.06
CA PRO A 123 25.58 -16.30 -12.75
C PRO A 123 25.44 -17.56 -11.86
N PRO A 124 25.30 -18.77 -12.45
CA PRO A 124 25.22 -19.07 -13.88
C PRO A 124 23.80 -18.93 -14.46
N PHE A 125 23.68 -18.88 -15.79
CA PHE A 125 22.40 -18.88 -16.53
C PHE A 125 21.47 -17.69 -16.22
N GLU A 126 22.03 -16.52 -15.97
CA GLU A 126 21.31 -15.27 -15.73
C GLU A 126 20.36 -14.88 -16.86
N TYR A 127 20.69 -15.22 -18.11
CA TYR A 127 19.87 -14.92 -19.29
C TYR A 127 18.46 -15.53 -19.22
N ILE A 128 18.31 -16.69 -18.57
CA ILE A 128 17.00 -17.32 -18.36
C ILE A 128 16.16 -16.49 -17.40
N ASN A 129 16.74 -16.08 -16.26
CA ASN A 129 16.03 -15.28 -15.27
C ASN A 129 15.68 -13.88 -15.84
N ILE A 130 16.60 -13.28 -16.60
CA ILE A 130 16.33 -12.03 -17.34
C ILE A 130 15.16 -12.20 -18.31
N TRP A 131 15.08 -13.32 -19.02
CA TRP A 131 13.96 -13.61 -19.92
C TRP A 131 12.63 -13.70 -19.15
N PHE A 132 12.60 -14.38 -18.00
CA PHE A 132 11.40 -14.43 -17.16
C PHE A 132 10.98 -13.04 -16.69
N TYR A 133 11.91 -12.22 -16.18
CA TYR A 133 11.59 -10.86 -15.74
C TYR A 133 11.08 -9.97 -16.88
N ARG A 134 11.62 -10.12 -18.10
CA ARG A 134 11.23 -9.31 -19.26
C ARG A 134 9.92 -9.73 -19.93
N TYR A 135 9.65 -11.03 -20.00
CA TYR A 135 8.61 -11.56 -20.89
C TYR A 135 7.54 -12.38 -20.20
N PHE A 136 7.79 -12.92 -18.99
CA PHE A 136 6.80 -13.72 -18.31
C PHE A 136 5.84 -12.80 -17.52
N PRO A 137 4.53 -12.80 -17.84
CA PRO A 137 3.58 -11.91 -17.17
C PRO A 137 3.60 -12.09 -15.65
N PHE A 138 3.51 -10.98 -14.92
CA PHE A 138 3.52 -10.94 -13.45
C PHE A 138 4.81 -11.43 -12.76
N PHE A 139 5.84 -11.85 -13.49
CA PHE A 139 7.10 -12.33 -12.88
C PHE A 139 7.84 -11.23 -12.09
N PHE A 140 7.58 -9.95 -12.41
CA PHE A 140 8.05 -8.80 -11.64
C PHE A 140 7.58 -8.81 -10.17
N ALA A 141 6.50 -9.51 -9.83
CA ALA A 141 6.11 -9.72 -8.43
C ALA A 141 7.22 -10.39 -7.61
N PHE A 142 8.14 -11.11 -8.27
CA PHE A 142 9.30 -11.76 -7.69
C PHE A 142 10.60 -10.94 -7.78
N ARG A 143 10.51 -9.61 -7.97
CA ARG A 143 11.66 -8.69 -8.06
C ARG A 143 12.65 -8.73 -6.89
N GLN A 144 12.26 -9.30 -5.76
CA GLN A 144 13.13 -9.65 -4.63
C GLN A 144 13.35 -11.18 -4.63
N PRO A 145 14.19 -11.72 -5.53
CA PRO A 145 14.28 -13.15 -5.79
C PRO A 145 14.68 -13.95 -4.54
N TYR A 146 15.59 -13.40 -3.72
CA TYR A 146 16.08 -14.09 -2.53
C TYR A 146 14.93 -14.47 -1.58
N GLU A 147 14.09 -13.51 -1.23
CA GLU A 147 13.00 -13.70 -0.28
C GLU A 147 11.86 -14.54 -0.88
N LYS A 148 11.51 -14.30 -2.15
CA LYS A 148 10.32 -14.92 -2.76
C LYS A 148 10.56 -16.36 -3.22
N PHE A 149 11.74 -16.66 -3.77
CA PHE A 149 12.07 -18.03 -4.17
C PHE A 149 12.81 -18.82 -3.10
N GLY A 150 13.44 -18.13 -2.14
CA GLY A 150 14.13 -18.77 -1.01
C GLY A 150 13.20 -19.61 -0.13
N ILE A 151 11.90 -19.27 -0.08
CA ILE A 151 10.93 -20.10 0.65
C ILE A 151 10.81 -21.52 0.09
N PHE A 152 10.88 -21.69 -1.25
CA PHE A 152 10.86 -23.02 -1.87
C PHE A 152 12.11 -23.80 -1.51
N PHE A 153 13.26 -23.14 -1.51
CA PHE A 153 14.52 -23.75 -1.13
C PHE A 153 14.53 -24.17 0.35
N ILE A 154 14.19 -23.26 1.27
CA ILE A 154 14.16 -23.53 2.71
C ILE A 154 13.18 -24.66 3.04
N PHE A 155 11.97 -24.62 2.46
CA PHE A 155 10.96 -25.66 2.67
C PHE A 155 11.44 -27.03 2.19
N SER A 156 12.01 -27.10 0.98
CA SER A 156 12.58 -28.36 0.47
C SER A 156 13.74 -28.86 1.32
N ILE A 157 14.65 -27.98 1.73
CA ILE A 157 15.81 -28.34 2.54
C ILE A 157 15.39 -28.89 3.91
N ALA A 158 14.34 -28.35 4.52
CA ALA A 158 13.80 -28.86 5.79
C ALA A 158 13.28 -30.30 5.66
N VAL A 159 12.54 -30.61 4.59
CA VAL A 159 12.04 -31.98 4.36
C VAL A 159 13.17 -32.94 4.01
N LEU A 160 14.08 -32.54 3.10
CA LEU A 160 15.23 -33.34 2.71
C LEU A 160 16.18 -33.60 3.88
N LEU A 161 16.34 -32.64 4.80
CA LEU A 161 17.10 -32.82 6.03
C LEU A 161 16.53 -33.97 6.86
N GLY A 162 15.22 -33.99 7.09
CA GLY A 162 14.55 -35.06 7.85
C GLY A 162 14.76 -36.44 7.23
N ILE A 163 14.60 -36.57 5.91
CA ILE A 163 14.84 -37.82 5.17
C ILE A 163 16.31 -38.25 5.33
N SER A 164 17.25 -37.32 5.16
CA SER A 164 18.67 -37.59 5.24
C SER A 164 19.13 -37.98 6.65
N VAL A 165 18.59 -37.34 7.68
CA VAL A 165 18.84 -37.70 9.09
C VAL A 165 18.31 -39.10 9.40
N GLN A 166 17.10 -39.44 8.95
CA GLN A 166 16.56 -40.80 9.11
C GLN A 166 17.49 -41.85 8.48
N ASN A 167 17.98 -41.60 7.27
CA ASN A 167 18.90 -42.50 6.58
C ASN A 167 20.24 -42.64 7.33
N ILE A 168 20.75 -41.56 7.93
CA ILE A 168 21.96 -41.59 8.77
C ILE A 168 21.70 -42.46 10.01
N ILE A 169 20.58 -42.25 10.71
CA ILE A 169 20.22 -43.04 11.90
C ILE A 169 20.13 -44.52 11.58
N VAL A 170 19.47 -44.90 10.48
CA VAL A 170 19.36 -46.31 10.05
C VAL A 170 20.74 -46.92 9.80
N LYS A 171 21.64 -46.21 9.12
CA LYS A 171 23.02 -46.68 8.88
C LYS A 171 23.81 -46.82 10.17
N LEU A 172 23.71 -45.85 11.08
CA LEU A 172 24.40 -45.89 12.38
C LEU A 172 23.86 -47.03 13.26
N ASN A 173 22.57 -47.33 13.20
CA ASN A 173 21.95 -48.43 13.94
C ASN A 173 22.44 -49.82 13.50
N ASN A 174 22.90 -49.96 12.25
CA ASN A 174 23.49 -51.20 11.73
C ASN A 174 24.92 -51.47 12.24
N ILE A 175 25.54 -50.52 12.96
CA ILE A 175 26.88 -50.71 13.56
C ILE A 175 26.76 -51.69 14.74
N LYS A 176 27.46 -52.83 14.63
CA LYS A 176 27.42 -53.91 15.63
C LYS A 176 27.99 -53.50 16.99
N ASN A 177 29.04 -52.68 17.02
CA ASN A 177 29.67 -52.23 18.26
C ASN A 177 28.81 -51.14 18.93
N LYS A 178 28.22 -51.47 20.09
CA LYS A 178 27.31 -50.60 20.84
C LYS A 178 27.94 -49.25 21.24
N LEU A 179 29.20 -49.27 21.71
CA LEU A 179 29.90 -48.06 22.16
C LEU A 179 30.13 -47.11 20.97
N VAL A 180 30.68 -47.62 19.87
CA VAL A 180 30.93 -46.84 18.65
C VAL A 180 29.64 -46.25 18.09
N ARG A 181 28.57 -47.05 18.05
CA ARG A 181 27.24 -46.59 17.62
C ARG A 181 26.74 -45.41 18.47
N GLN A 182 26.83 -45.53 19.80
CA GLN A 182 26.38 -44.47 20.72
C GLN A 182 27.20 -43.18 20.53
N ILE A 183 28.53 -43.30 20.42
CA ILE A 183 29.42 -42.16 20.18
C ILE A 183 29.03 -41.44 18.89
N LEU A 184 28.85 -42.18 17.79
CA LEU A 184 28.50 -41.59 16.49
C LEU A 184 27.10 -40.95 16.49
N LEU A 185 26.11 -41.58 17.13
CA LEU A 185 24.77 -41.00 17.25
C LEU A 185 24.80 -39.68 18.04
N ILE A 186 25.51 -39.65 19.18
CA ILE A 186 25.65 -38.44 19.99
C ILE A 186 26.39 -37.36 19.20
N PHE A 187 27.47 -37.73 18.50
CA PHE A 187 28.24 -36.79 17.67
C PHE A 187 27.39 -36.19 16.54
N SER A 188 26.67 -37.02 15.77
CA SER A 188 25.77 -36.55 14.72
C SER A 188 24.64 -35.67 15.26
N ALA A 189 24.03 -36.07 16.38
CA ALA A 189 22.98 -35.28 17.03
C ALA A 189 23.52 -33.93 17.53
N SER A 190 24.73 -33.91 18.09
CA SER A 190 25.39 -32.69 18.56
C SER A 190 25.71 -31.74 17.40
N ILE A 191 26.26 -32.26 16.29
CA ILE A 191 26.50 -31.46 15.08
C ILE A 191 25.22 -30.85 14.55
N LEU A 192 24.14 -31.63 14.44
CA LEU A 192 22.85 -31.13 13.99
C LEU A 192 22.29 -30.08 14.95
N PHE A 193 22.40 -30.31 16.25
CA PHE A 193 21.99 -29.35 17.27
C PHE A 193 22.75 -28.03 17.12
N LEU A 194 24.07 -28.07 16.94
CA LEU A 194 24.90 -26.88 16.72
C LEU A 194 24.52 -26.18 15.41
N ALA A 195 24.39 -26.94 14.31
CA ALA A 195 24.07 -26.39 13.00
C ALA A 195 22.69 -25.72 12.96
N ILE A 196 21.71 -26.19 13.74
CA ILE A 196 20.36 -25.61 13.79
C ILE A 196 20.29 -24.47 14.81
N ASN A 197 20.76 -24.69 16.04
CA ASN A 197 20.51 -23.77 17.15
C ASN A 197 21.61 -22.72 17.29
N VAL A 198 22.88 -23.12 17.18
CA VAL A 198 23.99 -22.16 17.29
C VAL A 198 24.13 -21.33 16.03
N TYR A 199 23.83 -21.88 14.84
CA TYR A 199 23.81 -21.07 13.62
C TYR A 199 22.70 -20.00 13.63
N ALA A 200 21.61 -20.25 14.35
CA ALA A 200 20.53 -19.29 14.57
C ALA A 200 20.74 -18.41 15.82
N TRP A 201 21.97 -18.32 16.35
CA TRP A 201 22.29 -17.60 17.60
C TRP A 201 21.64 -16.22 17.77
N PRO A 202 21.61 -15.32 16.76
CA PRO A 202 20.99 -14.00 16.89
C PRO A 202 19.50 -14.02 17.25
N PHE A 203 18.78 -15.10 16.93
CA PHE A 203 17.38 -15.25 17.33
C PHE A 203 17.21 -15.53 18.82
N TRP A 204 18.18 -16.21 19.44
CA TRP A 204 18.16 -16.51 20.88
C TRP A 204 18.57 -15.31 21.73
N THR A 205 19.49 -14.49 21.24
CA THR A 205 19.94 -13.26 21.93
C THR A 205 19.05 -12.05 21.65
N GLY A 206 18.20 -12.14 20.62
CA GLY A 206 17.38 -11.03 20.14
C GLY A 206 18.13 -10.08 19.21
N ASP A 207 19.42 -10.34 18.90
CA ASP A 207 20.28 -9.49 18.07
C ASP A 207 19.79 -9.30 16.64
N ILE A 208 18.77 -10.07 16.20
CA ILE A 208 17.98 -9.78 14.98
C ILE A 208 17.42 -8.35 14.95
N PHE A 209 17.24 -7.74 16.13
CA PHE A 209 17.09 -6.32 16.30
C PHE A 209 18.41 -5.81 16.86
N PRO A 210 19.31 -5.21 16.07
CA PRO A 210 20.63 -4.86 16.56
C PRO A 210 20.60 -3.85 17.71
N HIS A 211 21.59 -3.96 18.59
CA HIS A 211 21.95 -2.92 19.53
C HIS A 211 22.94 -1.98 18.85
N TYR A 212 22.64 -0.68 18.91
CA TYR A 212 23.52 0.37 18.44
C TYR A 212 23.88 1.29 19.60
N ASP A 213 25.15 1.69 19.66
CA ASP A 213 25.62 2.64 20.65
C ASP A 213 25.03 4.04 20.37
N GLN A 214 25.01 4.90 21.39
CA GLN A 214 24.46 6.26 21.22
C GLN A 214 25.20 7.10 20.16
N SER A 215 26.49 6.81 19.93
CA SER A 215 27.30 7.45 18.89
C SER A 215 27.03 6.91 17.49
N SER A 216 26.32 5.78 17.37
CA SER A 216 26.00 5.17 16.09
C SER A 216 25.04 6.04 15.31
N VAL A 217 25.30 6.13 14.00
CA VAL A 217 24.37 6.77 13.07
C VAL A 217 23.11 5.91 12.95
N LEU A 218 23.26 4.59 12.97
CA LEU A 218 22.14 3.65 12.98
C LEU A 218 21.39 3.69 14.32
N LYS A 219 20.06 3.57 14.23
CA LYS A 219 19.16 3.51 15.39
C LYS A 219 18.48 2.15 15.46
N SER A 220 18.03 1.75 16.65
CA SER A 220 17.46 0.43 16.86
C SER A 220 15.93 0.45 16.74
N ALA A 221 15.37 -0.65 16.24
CA ALA A 221 13.93 -0.91 16.36
C ALA A 221 13.54 -1.39 17.78
N ARG A 222 14.51 -1.60 18.69
CA ARG A 222 14.26 -1.95 20.09
C ARG A 222 13.86 -0.70 20.88
N ILE A 223 12.58 -0.35 20.81
CA ILE A 223 12.01 0.74 21.60
C ILE A 223 11.00 0.20 22.60
N TYR A 224 11.02 0.77 23.82
CA TYR A 224 10.09 0.39 24.88
C TYR A 224 8.74 1.12 24.73
N GLU A 225 8.78 2.41 24.38
CA GLU A 225 7.60 3.25 24.28
C GLU A 225 7.78 4.33 23.21
N ILE A 226 6.69 4.66 22.52
CA ILE A 226 6.63 5.78 21.58
C ILE A 226 6.33 7.06 22.36
N PRO A 227 7.04 8.18 22.13
CA PRO A 227 6.79 9.44 22.85
C PRO A 227 5.32 9.89 22.83
N GLU A 228 4.80 10.26 24.00
CA GLU A 228 3.38 10.61 24.20
C GLU A 228 2.91 11.79 23.31
N MET A 229 3.83 12.64 22.87
CA MET A 229 3.56 13.78 21.98
C MET A 229 2.83 13.38 20.69
N TYR A 230 3.15 12.21 20.11
CA TYR A 230 2.49 11.71 18.89
C TYR A 230 1.02 11.37 19.12
N LYS A 231 0.70 10.80 20.29
CA LYS A 231 -0.67 10.50 20.67
C LYS A 231 -1.47 11.79 20.92
N LYS A 232 -0.89 12.75 21.64
CA LYS A 232 -1.55 14.03 21.98
C LYS A 232 -1.91 14.87 20.75
N ILE A 233 -0.99 15.03 19.81
CA ILE A 233 -1.28 15.78 18.57
C ILE A 233 -2.31 15.03 17.71
N ALA A 234 -2.25 13.69 17.66
CA ALA A 234 -3.21 12.89 16.93
C ALA A 234 -4.61 12.96 17.53
N GLU A 235 -4.77 13.03 18.85
CA GLU A 235 -6.06 13.26 19.52
C GLU A 235 -6.69 14.59 19.09
N GLU A 236 -5.92 15.68 19.03
CA GLU A 236 -6.41 16.96 18.50
C GLU A 236 -6.82 16.86 17.03
N ILE A 237 -5.99 16.25 16.18
CA ILE A 237 -6.29 16.06 14.76
C ILE A 237 -7.53 15.17 14.55
N ASN A 238 -7.62 14.04 15.25
CA ASN A 238 -8.70 13.08 15.12
C ASN A 238 -10.04 13.65 15.64
N SER A 239 -10.01 14.58 16.58
CA SER A 239 -11.21 15.26 17.08
C SER A 239 -11.92 16.10 16.01
N HIS A 240 -11.22 16.48 14.95
CA HIS A 240 -11.81 17.22 13.84
C HIS A 240 -12.61 16.28 12.93
N PRO A 241 -13.93 16.51 12.74
CA PRO A 241 -14.78 15.58 12.01
C PRO A 241 -14.62 15.67 10.49
N ALA A 242 -14.17 16.81 9.96
CA ALA A 242 -14.02 17.05 8.52
C ALA A 242 -12.88 16.25 7.89
N LEU A 243 -12.99 15.99 6.58
CA LEU A 243 -11.96 15.35 5.77
C LEU A 243 -10.92 16.37 5.29
N PHE A 244 -9.68 16.10 5.66
CA PHE A 244 -8.51 16.85 5.20
C PHE A 244 -7.26 15.99 5.25
N ARG A 245 -6.21 16.46 4.59
CA ARG A 245 -4.87 15.91 4.63
C ARG A 245 -3.94 16.79 5.43
N ILE A 246 -2.85 16.19 5.86
CA ILE A 246 -1.84 16.81 6.72
C ILE A 246 -0.49 16.56 6.05
N ILE A 247 0.36 17.57 5.94
CA ILE A 247 1.75 17.39 5.52
C ILE A 247 2.64 17.35 6.76
N VAL A 248 3.57 16.40 6.80
CA VAL A 248 4.56 16.28 7.87
C VAL A 248 5.92 16.72 7.34
N LEU A 249 6.56 17.64 8.05
CA LEU A 249 7.87 18.19 7.76
C LEU A 249 8.85 17.88 8.91
N PRO A 250 10.17 17.81 8.67
CA PRO A 250 10.80 17.80 7.36
C PRO A 250 10.41 16.55 6.56
N GLY A 251 10.23 16.73 5.26
CA GLY A 251 10.11 15.63 4.32
C GLY A 251 11.48 15.04 3.99
N GLY A 252 11.49 14.18 2.98
CA GLY A 252 12.71 13.62 2.40
C GLY A 252 13.23 12.37 3.12
N THR A 253 12.48 11.82 4.07
CA THR A 253 12.82 10.56 4.74
C THR A 253 12.51 9.36 3.84
N GLY A 254 13.11 8.20 4.11
CA GLY A 254 12.78 6.97 3.38
C GLY A 254 11.41 6.43 3.80
N LEU A 255 10.65 5.84 2.86
CA LEU A 255 9.39 5.15 3.16
C LEU A 255 9.66 4.00 4.16
N GLY A 256 9.24 4.18 5.41
CA GLY A 256 9.49 3.21 6.48
C GLY A 256 10.89 3.27 7.11
N TRP A 257 11.71 4.25 6.75
CA TRP A 257 13.08 4.47 7.26
C TRP A 257 13.22 5.92 7.76
N THR A 258 12.34 6.35 8.66
CA THR A 258 12.46 7.66 9.30
C THR A 258 13.30 7.53 10.56
N PRO A 259 14.45 8.23 10.65
CA PRO A 259 15.30 8.24 11.82
C PRO A 259 14.81 9.29 12.82
N PHE A 260 14.83 8.95 14.11
CA PHE A 260 14.41 9.84 15.17
C PHE A 260 15.49 9.99 16.25
N THR A 261 15.58 11.19 16.82
CA THR A 261 16.54 11.56 17.86
C THR A 261 16.38 10.76 19.15
N TRP A 262 15.16 10.25 19.41
CA TRP A 262 14.85 9.40 20.55
C TRP A 262 15.22 7.91 20.35
N GLY A 263 15.97 7.58 19.29
CA GLY A 263 16.64 6.29 19.13
C GLY A 263 15.90 5.26 18.28
N TYR A 264 14.91 5.68 17.49
CA TYR A 264 14.13 4.82 16.61
C TYR A 264 14.44 5.08 15.13
N LEU A 265 14.45 4.02 14.33
CA LEU A 265 14.50 4.07 12.88
C LEU A 265 13.39 3.17 12.33
N GLY A 266 12.41 3.75 11.65
CA GLY A 266 11.28 2.98 11.12
C GLY A 266 10.15 3.84 10.56
N PRO A 267 8.94 3.26 10.36
CA PRO A 267 7.75 4.02 9.97
C PRO A 267 7.39 5.11 10.98
N HIS A 268 6.96 6.26 10.47
CA HIS A 268 6.64 7.41 11.31
C HIS A 268 5.46 7.12 12.28
N PRO A 269 5.57 7.43 13.59
CA PRO A 269 4.55 7.06 14.58
C PRO A 269 3.14 7.62 14.31
N LEU A 270 3.04 8.77 13.64
CA LEU A 270 1.74 9.36 13.30
C LEU A 270 0.85 8.45 12.44
N TYR A 271 1.41 7.54 11.63
CA TYR A 271 0.62 6.56 10.88
C TYR A 271 -0.17 5.61 11.79
N HIS A 272 0.28 5.41 13.03
CA HIS A 272 -0.41 4.57 14.00
C HIS A 272 -1.54 5.31 14.73
N TYR A 273 -1.40 6.62 14.96
CA TYR A 273 -2.33 7.39 15.80
C TYR A 273 -3.34 8.23 15.02
N ILE A 274 -3.06 8.63 13.78
CA ILE A 274 -3.99 9.44 12.97
C ILE A 274 -4.88 8.50 12.15
N PHE A 275 -6.19 8.57 12.38
CA PHE A 275 -7.18 7.69 11.74
C PHE A 275 -8.09 8.47 10.80
N GLY A 276 -8.36 7.88 9.62
CA GLY A 276 -9.30 8.44 8.65
C GLY A 276 -8.82 9.73 7.96
N LYS A 277 -7.56 10.12 8.13
CA LYS A 277 -6.92 11.29 7.51
C LYS A 277 -5.61 10.86 6.86
N SER A 278 -5.31 11.43 5.70
CA SER A 278 -4.07 11.10 4.98
C SER A 278 -2.91 11.98 5.45
N LEU A 279 -1.75 11.36 5.64
CA LEU A 279 -0.49 12.04 5.91
C LEU A 279 0.34 12.08 4.63
N PHE A 280 0.69 13.29 4.19
CA PHE A 280 1.72 13.53 3.19
C PHE A 280 3.07 13.55 3.90
N MET A 281 3.86 12.51 3.67
CA MET A 281 5.26 12.43 4.07
C MET A 281 6.05 12.22 2.79
N THR A 282 6.64 13.28 2.26
CA THR A 282 7.27 13.24 0.93
C THR A 282 8.55 12.44 1.00
N PRO A 283 8.67 11.29 0.30
CA PRO A 283 9.89 10.50 0.34
C PRO A 283 11.04 11.24 -0.36
N GLY A 284 12.28 11.03 0.08
CA GLY A 284 13.47 11.66 -0.51
C GLY A 284 14.69 10.75 -0.62
N GLY A 285 15.76 11.30 -1.22
CA GLY A 285 17.05 10.62 -1.40
C GLY A 285 17.16 9.78 -2.69
N PRO A 286 18.26 9.01 -2.85
CA PRO A 286 18.54 8.20 -4.04
C PRO A 286 17.47 7.13 -4.35
N TRP A 287 16.69 6.75 -3.34
CA TRP A 287 15.61 5.77 -3.42
C TRP A 287 14.26 6.41 -3.80
N ALA A 288 14.22 7.74 -3.94
CA ALA A 288 13.05 8.50 -4.38
C ALA A 288 12.83 8.45 -5.90
N SER A 289 13.45 7.50 -6.63
CA SER A 289 13.12 7.19 -8.04
C SER A 289 11.64 6.79 -8.25
N SER A 290 10.86 6.72 -7.16
CA SER A 290 9.43 6.45 -7.10
C SER A 290 8.57 7.60 -6.55
N CYS A 291 9.11 8.82 -6.33
CA CYS A 291 8.27 9.94 -5.86
C CYS A 291 7.24 10.32 -6.93
N SER A 292 5.99 10.54 -6.51
CA SER A 292 4.98 11.11 -7.42
C SER A 292 5.38 12.55 -7.76
N ALA A 293 4.93 13.06 -8.91
CA ALA A 293 5.28 14.42 -9.32
C ALA A 293 4.87 15.48 -8.27
N ILE A 294 3.80 15.23 -7.52
CA ILE A 294 3.38 16.06 -6.38
C ILE A 294 4.37 15.96 -5.23
N ASP A 295 4.77 14.75 -4.84
CA ASP A 295 5.71 14.55 -3.73
C ASP A 295 7.05 15.22 -4.02
N CYS A 296 7.58 15.06 -5.24
CA CYS A 296 8.84 15.68 -5.63
C CYS A 296 8.70 17.21 -5.64
N TYR A 297 7.56 17.76 -6.06
CA TYR A 297 7.31 19.20 -6.04
C TYR A 297 7.24 19.76 -4.62
N LEU A 298 6.48 19.11 -3.72
CA LEU A 298 6.38 19.51 -2.32
C LEU A 298 7.74 19.47 -1.61
N LEU A 299 8.54 18.43 -1.86
CA LEU A 299 9.89 18.32 -1.35
C LEU A 299 10.79 19.46 -1.87
N ASN A 300 10.68 19.80 -3.16
CA ASN A 300 11.42 20.93 -3.74
C ASN A 300 11.01 22.28 -3.12
N LEU A 301 9.74 22.49 -2.80
CA LEU A 301 9.28 23.69 -2.09
C LEU A 301 9.90 23.78 -0.70
N GLU A 302 9.92 22.69 0.05
CA GLU A 302 10.56 22.61 1.37
C GLU A 302 12.06 22.94 1.28
N HIS A 303 12.78 22.32 0.33
CA HIS A 303 14.21 22.58 0.13
C HIS A 303 14.50 24.04 -0.22
N ARG A 304 13.66 24.67 -1.04
CA ARG A 304 13.78 26.09 -1.41
C ARG A 304 13.29 27.06 -0.34
N GLY A 305 12.55 26.59 0.66
CA GLY A 305 11.88 27.44 1.66
C GLY A 305 10.71 28.26 1.09
N ASP A 306 10.15 27.87 -0.06
CA ASP A 306 9.03 28.57 -0.70
C ASP A 306 7.68 28.07 -0.16
N PHE A 307 7.44 28.32 1.13
CA PHE A 307 6.18 27.95 1.78
C PHE A 307 5.01 28.85 1.37
N SER A 308 5.26 29.98 0.69
CA SER A 308 4.20 30.80 0.10
C SER A 308 3.47 30.04 -1.02
N ALA A 309 4.23 29.34 -1.86
CA ALA A 309 3.70 28.46 -2.89
C ALA A 309 3.01 27.23 -2.27
N LEU A 310 3.52 26.73 -1.13
CA LEU A 310 2.87 25.62 -0.40
C LEU A 310 1.45 25.99 0.04
N VAL A 311 1.25 27.17 0.63
CA VAL A 311 -0.09 27.65 1.05
C VAL A 311 -1.06 27.65 -0.12
N LYS A 312 -0.62 28.12 -1.29
CA LYS A 312 -1.43 28.09 -2.51
C LYS A 312 -1.73 26.64 -2.91
N VAL A 313 -0.71 25.83 -3.16
CA VAL A 313 -0.89 24.46 -3.65
C VAL A 313 -1.68 23.57 -2.70
N SER A 314 -1.61 23.83 -1.39
CA SER A 314 -2.31 23.07 -0.35
C SER A 314 -3.82 22.96 -0.58
N GLY A 315 -4.44 23.99 -1.16
CA GLY A 315 -5.85 23.99 -1.53
C GLY A 315 -6.23 22.82 -2.41
N TYR A 316 -5.53 22.69 -3.53
CA TYR A 316 -5.74 21.65 -4.53
C TYR A 316 -5.40 20.24 -4.01
N LEU A 317 -4.60 20.14 -2.95
CA LEU A 317 -4.21 18.89 -2.31
C LEU A 317 -5.10 18.50 -1.12
N ASN A 318 -6.14 19.29 -0.79
CA ASN A 318 -6.98 19.12 0.40
C ASN A 318 -6.15 19.13 1.70
N LEU A 319 -5.03 19.85 1.71
CA LEU A 319 -4.13 19.99 2.86
C LEU A 319 -4.63 21.11 3.79
N LYS A 320 -4.80 20.79 5.08
CA LYS A 320 -5.29 21.76 6.09
C LYS A 320 -4.26 22.08 7.17
N TYR A 321 -3.42 21.12 7.52
CA TYR A 321 -2.45 21.26 8.59
C TYR A 321 -1.05 20.86 8.14
N VAL A 322 -0.07 21.51 8.75
CA VAL A 322 1.35 21.17 8.68
C VAL A 322 1.77 20.71 10.08
N ILE A 323 2.38 19.54 10.17
CA ILE A 323 3.06 19.09 11.40
C ILE A 323 4.55 19.21 11.14
N LEU A 324 5.25 20.00 11.94
CA LEU A 324 6.70 20.00 11.97
C LEU A 324 7.18 19.09 13.09
N ASP A 325 7.80 17.96 12.74
CA ASP A 325 8.41 17.01 13.66
C ASP A 325 9.90 17.30 13.83
N LYS A 326 10.25 17.96 14.95
CA LYS A 326 11.64 18.28 15.28
C LYS A 326 12.41 17.09 15.86
N SER A 327 11.75 15.97 16.12
CA SER A 327 12.39 14.74 16.59
C SER A 327 12.95 13.89 15.46
N ILE A 328 12.72 14.27 14.20
CA ILE A 328 13.38 13.64 13.05
C ILE A 328 14.88 13.98 13.08
N ASP A 329 15.72 12.94 13.05
CA ASP A 329 17.17 13.09 13.01
C ASP A 329 17.62 13.49 11.60
N TYR A 330 17.64 14.80 11.35
CA TYR A 330 18.06 15.36 10.06
C TYR A 330 19.53 15.04 9.73
N ALA A 331 20.38 14.75 10.73
CA ALA A 331 21.79 14.47 10.48
C ALA A 331 22.01 13.09 9.85
N PHE A 332 21.05 12.17 10.03
CA PHE A 332 21.08 10.85 9.42
C PHE A 332 21.05 10.93 7.88
N TYR A 333 20.33 11.88 7.30
CA TYR A 333 20.22 12.09 5.86
C TYR A 333 20.69 13.48 5.45
N HIS A 334 21.78 13.57 4.69
CA HIS A 334 22.40 14.85 4.33
C HIS A 334 21.52 15.81 3.51
N TRP A 335 20.43 15.32 2.90
CA TRP A 335 19.47 16.12 2.12
C TRP A 335 18.24 16.58 2.94
N ILE A 336 18.10 16.15 4.20
CA ILE A 336 17.00 16.60 5.05
C ILE A 336 17.33 17.97 5.62
N LYS A 337 16.36 18.88 5.55
CA LYS A 337 16.50 20.23 6.06
C LYS A 337 16.32 20.24 7.58
N LYS A 338 17.12 21.06 8.27
CA LYS A 338 17.04 21.20 9.73
C LYS A 338 15.66 21.71 10.17
N PRO A 339 14.99 21.06 11.13
CA PRO A 339 13.66 21.47 11.59
C PRO A 339 13.58 22.92 12.08
N GLU A 340 14.64 23.45 12.70
CA GLU A 340 14.68 24.84 13.19
C GLU A 340 14.64 25.87 12.06
N VAL A 341 15.24 25.53 10.91
CA VAL A 341 15.21 26.39 9.72
C VAL A 341 13.78 26.39 9.14
N ILE A 342 13.13 25.24 9.10
CA ILE A 342 11.74 25.12 8.65
C ILE A 342 10.81 25.89 9.59
N GLU A 343 10.98 25.77 10.91
CA GLU A 343 10.19 26.52 11.90
C GLU A 343 10.29 28.05 11.67
N HIS A 344 11.51 28.55 11.46
CA HIS A 344 11.74 29.96 11.17
C HIS A 344 11.08 30.40 9.85
N GLU A 345 11.12 29.57 8.81
CA GLU A 345 10.48 29.87 7.53
C GLU A 345 8.95 29.82 7.63
N LEU A 346 8.36 28.85 8.33
CA LEU A 346 6.91 28.73 8.51
C LEU A 346 6.30 29.90 9.29
N THR A 347 7.00 30.42 10.30
CA THR A 347 6.50 31.51 11.15
C THR A 347 6.41 32.86 10.43
N ASN A 348 7.11 33.02 9.32
CA ASN A 348 7.19 34.28 8.57
C ASN A 348 6.23 34.37 7.37
N ILE A 349 5.42 33.34 7.13
CA ILE A 349 4.63 33.22 5.89
C ILE A 349 3.15 33.54 6.15
N LYS A 350 2.63 34.49 5.37
CA LYS A 350 1.20 34.81 5.39
C LYS A 350 0.39 33.60 4.93
N GLY A 351 -0.59 33.21 5.73
CA GLY A 351 -1.46 32.06 5.46
C GLY A 351 -1.04 30.76 6.13
N ILE A 352 0.02 30.79 6.96
CA ILE A 352 0.36 29.71 7.90
C ILE A 352 0.23 30.28 9.30
N THR A 353 -0.56 29.63 10.15
CA THR A 353 -0.80 30.07 11.53
C THR A 353 -0.33 28.98 12.49
N PHE A 354 0.59 29.32 13.39
CA PHE A 354 0.97 28.42 14.48
C PHE A 354 -0.23 28.20 15.41
N MET A 355 -0.53 26.94 15.71
CA MET A 355 -1.62 26.59 16.63
C MET A 355 -1.07 26.28 18.02
N LYS A 356 -0.23 25.24 18.11
CA LYS A 356 0.21 24.67 19.37
C LYS A 356 1.45 23.81 19.17
N SER A 357 2.25 23.68 20.23
CA SER A 357 3.37 22.76 20.29
C SER A 357 3.08 21.62 21.27
N TYR A 358 3.49 20.42 20.88
CA TYR A 358 3.45 19.17 21.61
C TYR A 358 4.89 18.68 21.75
N ASN A 359 5.65 19.31 22.66
CA ASN A 359 7.09 19.06 22.81
C ASN A 359 7.86 19.34 21.50
N GLU A 360 8.34 18.31 20.81
CA GLU A 360 9.09 18.45 19.55
C GLU A 360 8.17 18.51 18.31
N LEU A 361 6.86 18.36 18.47
CA LEU A 361 5.89 18.45 17.38
C LEU A 361 5.18 19.80 17.39
N ASN A 362 5.32 20.58 16.33
CA ASN A 362 4.55 21.82 16.17
C ASN A 362 3.41 21.63 15.17
N LEU A 363 2.21 22.07 15.54
CA LEU A 363 1.03 22.08 14.67
C LEU A 363 0.80 23.48 14.10
N TYR A 364 0.67 23.57 12.78
CA TYR A 364 0.30 24.79 12.06
C TYR A 364 -0.95 24.54 11.23
N LYS A 365 -1.79 25.58 11.13
CA LYS A 365 -2.97 25.62 10.26
C LYS A 365 -2.68 26.42 9.00
N LEU A 366 -3.05 25.88 7.85
CA LEU A 366 -3.02 26.59 6.57
C LEU A 366 -4.30 27.43 6.43
N SER A 367 -4.23 28.58 5.75
CA SER A 367 -5.36 29.50 5.63
C SER A 367 -6.55 28.83 4.96
N ASP A 368 -7.74 29.01 5.56
CA ASP A 368 -9.00 28.56 4.97
C ASP A 368 -9.31 29.31 3.66
N ASP A 369 -8.67 30.46 3.39
CA ASP A 369 -8.81 31.23 2.13
C ASP A 369 -8.42 30.41 0.89
N PHE A 370 -7.48 29.47 1.06
CA PHE A 370 -6.96 28.64 -0.01
C PHE A 370 -7.46 27.20 0.06
N PHE A 371 -8.17 26.79 1.12
CA PHE A 371 -8.54 25.40 1.33
C PHE A 371 -9.68 24.95 0.40
N LEU A 372 -9.49 23.81 -0.27
CA LEU A 372 -10.56 23.12 -1.01
C LEU A 372 -10.94 21.81 -0.30
N PRO A 373 -12.25 21.55 -0.10
CA PRO A 373 -12.71 20.35 0.58
C PRO A 373 -12.53 19.09 -0.29
N ARG A 374 -12.79 17.92 0.32
CA ARG A 374 -12.65 16.62 -0.36
C ARG A 374 -13.44 16.54 -1.66
N ILE A 375 -14.63 17.13 -1.69
CA ILE A 375 -15.50 17.20 -2.87
C ILE A 375 -15.94 18.66 -3.08
N TYR A 376 -15.76 19.18 -4.29
CA TYR A 376 -16.18 20.53 -4.65
C TYR A 376 -16.51 20.64 -6.15
N SER A 377 -17.15 21.73 -6.56
CA SER A 377 -17.42 22.02 -7.97
C SER A 377 -16.54 23.14 -8.52
N SER A 378 -16.23 23.06 -9.81
CA SER A 378 -15.62 24.14 -10.58
C SER A 378 -16.39 24.41 -11.85
N SER A 379 -16.59 25.69 -12.19
CA SER A 379 -17.15 26.12 -13.48
C SER A 379 -16.06 26.43 -14.51
N GLU A 380 -14.84 26.72 -14.05
CA GLU A 380 -13.71 27.03 -14.92
C GLU A 380 -12.66 25.92 -14.85
N ALA A 381 -12.03 25.67 -15.99
CA ALA A 381 -10.95 24.73 -16.12
C ALA A 381 -9.84 25.30 -17.00
N ILE A 382 -8.59 25.10 -16.58
CA ILE A 382 -7.39 25.35 -17.39
C ILE A 382 -6.86 24.00 -17.86
N GLU A 383 -6.62 23.92 -19.15
CA GLU A 383 -5.95 22.78 -19.78
C GLU A 383 -4.46 22.82 -19.43
N ILE A 384 -3.93 21.70 -18.94
CA ILE A 384 -2.48 21.49 -18.77
C ILE A 384 -2.03 20.45 -19.80
N LYS A 385 -1.08 20.85 -20.65
CA LYS A 385 -0.66 20.04 -21.82
C LYS A 385 0.56 19.19 -21.55
N GLU A 386 1.45 19.65 -20.67
CA GLU A 386 2.76 19.03 -20.47
C GLU A 386 2.84 18.26 -19.16
N ASN A 387 3.13 18.96 -18.06
CA ASN A 387 3.46 18.33 -16.78
C ASN A 387 2.90 19.12 -15.60
N ILE A 388 2.99 18.54 -14.41
CA ILE A 388 2.47 19.16 -13.19
C ILE A 388 3.20 20.47 -12.83
N ASP A 389 4.43 20.68 -13.29
CA ASP A 389 5.18 21.91 -13.04
C ASP A 389 4.55 23.12 -13.73
N GLU A 390 3.90 22.93 -14.89
CA GLU A 390 3.12 23.97 -15.58
C GLU A 390 1.96 24.44 -14.69
N MET A 391 1.21 23.49 -14.09
CA MET A 391 0.14 23.80 -13.14
C MET A 391 0.67 24.63 -11.97
N PHE A 392 1.80 24.20 -11.37
CA PHE A 392 2.36 24.88 -10.22
C PHE A 392 2.83 26.31 -10.51
N LYS A 393 3.32 26.58 -11.73
CA LYS A 393 3.63 27.95 -12.17
C LYS A 393 2.36 28.80 -12.27
N ILE A 394 1.28 28.27 -12.84
CA ILE A 394 0.02 29.01 -13.03
C ILE A 394 -0.71 29.30 -11.70
N ILE A 395 -0.62 28.38 -10.75
CA ILE A 395 -1.20 28.55 -9.40
C ILE A 395 -0.69 29.83 -8.72
N ASN A 396 0.54 30.27 -9.03
CA ASN A 396 1.08 31.48 -8.41
C ASN A 396 0.41 32.78 -8.86
N ASP A 397 -0.22 32.80 -10.04
CA ASP A 397 -0.74 34.00 -10.70
C ASP A 397 -2.29 34.05 -10.81
N THR A 398 -3.00 33.08 -10.22
CA THR A 398 -4.45 32.89 -10.45
C THR A 398 -5.34 33.20 -9.23
N LYS A 399 -6.63 33.53 -9.51
CA LYS A 399 -7.68 33.65 -8.49
C LYS A 399 -8.07 32.25 -7.97
N PHE A 400 -7.72 31.95 -6.73
CA PHE A 400 -7.86 30.64 -6.09
C PHE A 400 -9.30 30.10 -6.01
N GLY A 401 -9.46 28.78 -6.17
CA GLY A 401 -10.73 28.06 -5.93
C GLY A 401 -11.84 28.25 -6.97
N LYS A 402 -11.59 28.99 -8.05
CA LYS A 402 -12.52 29.10 -9.20
C LYS A 402 -12.15 28.20 -10.37
N ILE A 403 -10.88 27.82 -10.44
CA ILE A 403 -10.26 27.13 -11.57
C ILE A 403 -9.76 25.78 -11.11
N ILE A 404 -10.07 24.74 -11.87
CA ILE A 404 -9.39 23.45 -11.77
C ILE A 404 -8.42 23.27 -12.94
N PHE A 405 -7.38 22.48 -12.72
CA PHE A 405 -6.41 22.16 -13.76
C PHE A 405 -6.73 20.78 -14.32
N ILE A 406 -7.13 20.71 -15.58
CA ILE A 406 -7.47 19.44 -16.23
C ILE A 406 -6.25 18.98 -17.01
N PHE A 407 -5.76 17.80 -16.63
CA PHE A 407 -4.67 17.12 -17.30
C PHE A 407 -5.26 16.21 -18.37
N LEU A 408 -4.83 16.41 -19.60
CA LEU A 408 -5.32 15.61 -20.72
C LEU A 408 -4.59 14.27 -20.78
N ASN A 409 -5.35 13.18 -20.80
CA ASN A 409 -4.85 11.89 -21.24
C ASN A 409 -5.23 11.68 -22.73
N LYS A 410 -4.48 10.83 -23.45
CA LYS A 410 -4.65 10.59 -24.91
C LYS A 410 -6.08 10.18 -25.30
N GLU A 411 -6.80 9.48 -24.42
CA GLU A 411 -8.16 8.99 -24.68
C GLU A 411 -9.23 10.09 -24.63
N ASN A 412 -9.16 11.00 -23.66
CA ASN A 412 -10.19 12.01 -23.41
C ASN A 412 -9.78 13.41 -23.89
N GLN A 413 -8.68 13.51 -24.66
CA GLN A 413 -8.08 14.77 -25.07
C GLN A 413 -9.05 15.64 -25.88
N LYS A 414 -9.80 15.05 -26.81
CA LYS A 414 -10.72 15.80 -27.68
C LYS A 414 -11.94 16.29 -26.90
N GLU A 415 -12.53 15.45 -26.09
CA GLU A 415 -13.71 15.73 -25.27
C GLU A 415 -13.37 16.74 -24.18
N ALA A 416 -12.24 16.60 -23.49
CA ALA A 416 -11.78 17.58 -22.51
C ALA A 416 -11.58 18.96 -23.14
N VAL A 417 -10.89 19.07 -24.28
CA VAL A 417 -10.69 20.35 -24.98
C VAL A 417 -12.04 20.95 -25.40
N GLN A 418 -12.95 20.12 -25.92
CA GLN A 418 -14.31 20.57 -26.27
C GLN A 418 -15.08 21.06 -25.05
N MET A 419 -15.07 20.34 -23.93
CA MET A 419 -15.79 20.72 -22.72
C MET A 419 -15.18 21.94 -22.04
N ILE A 420 -13.86 22.08 -22.06
CA ILE A 420 -13.18 23.30 -21.60
C ILE A 420 -13.57 24.49 -22.50
N HIS A 421 -13.66 24.28 -23.83
CA HIS A 421 -14.08 25.33 -24.76
C HIS A 421 -15.56 25.70 -24.59
N ILE A 422 -16.45 24.73 -24.37
CA ILE A 422 -17.87 24.97 -24.07
C ILE A 422 -18.00 25.72 -22.74
N ALA A 423 -17.28 25.29 -21.71
CA ALA A 423 -17.23 25.98 -20.42
C ALA A 423 -16.71 27.41 -20.56
N LYS A 424 -15.77 27.68 -21.48
CA LYS A 424 -15.24 29.02 -21.79
C LYS A 424 -16.14 29.87 -22.69
N ASN A 425 -16.84 29.29 -23.66
CA ASN A 425 -17.66 30.02 -24.65
C ASN A 425 -19.14 30.12 -24.28
N GLY A 426 -19.64 29.30 -23.36
CA GLY A 426 -20.91 29.53 -22.68
C GLY A 426 -20.87 30.79 -21.80
N ILE A 427 -19.67 31.35 -21.59
CA ILE A 427 -19.40 32.64 -20.96
C ILE A 427 -19.63 33.73 -22.01
N GLY A 428 -20.87 34.21 -22.13
CA GLY A 428 -21.12 35.46 -22.85
C GLY A 428 -20.38 36.61 -22.16
N GLU A 429 -19.73 37.47 -22.95
CA GLU A 429 -18.86 38.60 -22.54
C GLU A 429 -19.51 39.70 -21.66
N SER A 430 -20.65 39.46 -20.99
CA SER A 430 -21.39 40.57 -20.37
C SER A 430 -21.86 40.38 -18.92
N ASN A 431 -21.67 39.25 -18.24
CA ASN A 431 -22.08 39.14 -16.83
C ASN A 431 -21.19 38.20 -15.99
N GLU A 432 -20.11 38.72 -15.41
CA GLU A 432 -19.29 38.01 -14.39
C GLU A 432 -20.07 37.65 -13.11
N ASN A 433 -21.32 38.11 -12.95
CA ASN A 433 -22.10 38.01 -11.70
C ASN A 433 -23.33 37.08 -11.74
N ILE A 434 -23.56 36.27 -12.79
CA ILE A 434 -24.74 35.37 -12.88
C ILE A 434 -24.34 33.93 -13.23
N PHE A 435 -23.37 33.37 -12.52
CA PHE A 435 -23.14 31.92 -12.51
C PHE A 435 -23.40 31.40 -11.10
N SER A 436 -24.58 30.83 -10.85
CA SER A 436 -24.86 30.17 -9.58
C SER A 436 -24.09 28.85 -9.52
N LYS A 437 -22.91 28.86 -8.87
CA LYS A 437 -22.21 27.61 -8.53
C LYS A 437 -23.20 26.69 -7.81
N PRO A 438 -23.30 25.40 -8.19
CA PRO A 438 -24.20 24.49 -7.52
C PRO A 438 -23.84 24.43 -6.04
N HIS A 439 -24.85 24.34 -5.19
CA HIS A 439 -24.66 24.12 -3.78
C HIS A 439 -24.42 22.62 -3.56
N ILE A 440 -23.25 22.26 -3.06
CA ILE A 440 -22.87 20.87 -2.85
C ILE A 440 -22.97 20.54 -1.37
N ARG A 441 -23.63 19.42 -1.07
CA ARG A 441 -23.55 18.78 0.24
C ARG A 441 -23.00 17.37 0.05
N PHE A 442 -21.99 16.99 0.81
CA PHE A 442 -21.46 15.62 0.71
C PHE A 442 -21.21 14.99 2.07
N ARG A 443 -21.26 13.65 2.09
CA ARG A 443 -20.79 12.83 3.19
C ARG A 443 -20.02 11.63 2.67
N GLN A 444 -19.11 11.15 3.50
CA GLN A 444 -18.41 9.88 3.26
C GLN A 444 -19.20 8.77 3.91
N ILE A 445 -19.52 7.72 3.15
CA ILE A 445 -20.16 6.51 3.67
C ILE A 445 -19.10 5.53 4.17
N ASN A 446 -18.03 5.37 3.36
CA ASN A 446 -16.80 4.61 3.63
C ASN A 446 -15.70 5.11 2.65
N PRO A 447 -14.43 4.65 2.73
CA PRO A 447 -13.34 5.15 1.90
C PRO A 447 -13.56 5.01 0.39
N THR A 448 -14.45 4.11 -0.01
CA THR A 448 -14.76 3.77 -1.41
C THR A 448 -16.12 4.31 -1.86
N LYS A 449 -16.85 5.05 -1.03
CA LYS A 449 -18.23 5.47 -1.30
C LYS A 449 -18.57 6.82 -0.67
N TYR A 450 -18.96 7.75 -1.52
CA TYR A 450 -19.43 9.09 -1.14
C TYR A 450 -20.84 9.30 -1.66
N GLU A 451 -21.61 10.08 -0.90
CA GLU A 451 -22.92 10.57 -1.34
C GLU A 451 -22.86 12.09 -1.44
N VAL A 452 -23.30 12.61 -2.58
CA VAL A 452 -23.18 14.02 -2.95
C VAL A 452 -24.53 14.53 -3.41
N LYS A 453 -25.14 15.42 -2.64
CA LYS A 453 -26.33 16.17 -3.04
C LYS A 453 -25.89 17.45 -3.74
N VAL A 454 -26.40 17.64 -4.95
CA VAL A 454 -26.16 18.82 -5.79
C VAL A 454 -27.48 19.57 -5.90
N GLU A 455 -27.45 20.87 -5.64
CA GLU A 455 -28.64 21.74 -5.63
C GLU A 455 -28.37 23.01 -6.44
N ASN A 456 -29.40 23.54 -7.09
CA ASN A 456 -29.31 24.73 -7.94
C ASN A 456 -28.27 24.61 -9.08
N ALA A 457 -28.07 23.40 -9.62
CA ALA A 457 -27.20 23.20 -10.78
C ALA A 457 -27.93 23.63 -12.06
N THR A 458 -27.80 24.90 -12.43
CA THR A 458 -28.46 25.49 -13.61
C THR A 458 -27.62 25.37 -14.88
N GLN A 459 -26.33 25.05 -14.76
CA GLN A 459 -25.37 24.96 -15.86
C GLN A 459 -24.40 23.79 -15.66
N PRO A 460 -23.70 23.36 -16.73
CA PRO A 460 -22.67 22.33 -16.60
C PRO A 460 -21.51 22.75 -15.71
N PHE A 461 -20.93 21.79 -15.00
CA PHE A 461 -19.81 22.03 -14.09
C PHE A 461 -18.94 20.78 -13.95
N PHE A 462 -17.72 20.97 -13.44
CA PHE A 462 -16.85 19.87 -13.03
C PHE A 462 -17.07 19.55 -11.55
N LEU A 463 -17.38 18.30 -11.24
CA LEU A 463 -17.38 17.78 -9.87
C LEU A 463 -16.02 17.13 -9.59
N VAL A 464 -15.29 17.62 -8.59
CA VAL A 464 -13.96 17.11 -8.23
C VAL A 464 -14.06 16.27 -6.96
N LEU A 465 -13.44 15.09 -6.98
CA LEU A 465 -13.12 14.28 -5.82
C LEU A 465 -11.60 14.31 -5.62
N SER A 466 -11.16 14.92 -4.51
CA SER A 466 -9.77 14.99 -4.08
C SER A 466 -9.30 13.64 -3.52
N GLU A 467 -9.36 12.59 -4.33
CA GLU A 467 -8.74 11.28 -4.15
C GLU A 467 -7.94 10.93 -5.40
N SER A 468 -6.93 10.06 -5.26
CA SER A 468 -6.12 9.61 -6.39
C SER A 468 -6.99 9.13 -7.56
N TYR A 469 -6.66 9.63 -8.74
CA TYR A 469 -7.39 9.37 -9.97
C TYR A 469 -7.32 7.90 -10.28
N ASP A 470 -8.48 7.34 -10.60
CA ASP A 470 -8.60 5.98 -11.05
C ASP A 470 -9.87 5.83 -11.86
N ILE A 471 -9.76 5.24 -13.05
CA ILE A 471 -10.87 4.95 -13.96
C ILE A 471 -12.03 4.21 -13.25
N ASN A 472 -11.76 3.48 -12.18
CA ASN A 472 -12.76 2.71 -11.44
C ASN A 472 -13.61 3.54 -10.47
N TRP A 473 -13.30 4.83 -10.27
CA TRP A 473 -14.23 5.75 -9.62
C TRP A 473 -15.38 6.09 -10.58
N LYS A 474 -16.60 5.74 -10.18
CA LYS A 474 -17.81 5.90 -10.99
C LYS A 474 -18.86 6.72 -10.27
N ILE A 475 -19.69 7.45 -11.02
CA ILE A 475 -20.84 8.19 -10.51
C ILE A 475 -22.13 7.44 -10.87
N TYR A 476 -23.03 7.30 -9.90
CA TYR A 476 -24.37 6.74 -10.06
C TYR A 476 -25.43 7.72 -9.57
N LEU A 477 -26.61 7.72 -10.19
CA LEU A 477 -27.74 8.53 -9.74
C LEU A 477 -28.48 7.82 -8.60
N SER A 478 -28.62 8.48 -7.45
CA SER A 478 -29.40 7.96 -6.32
C SER A 478 -30.89 8.22 -6.54
N LYS A 479 -31.72 7.20 -6.35
CA LYS A 479 -33.19 7.28 -6.50
C LYS A 479 -33.91 7.76 -5.23
N GLY A 480 -33.18 8.16 -4.18
CA GLY A 480 -33.74 8.56 -2.89
C GLY A 480 -33.71 10.07 -2.66
N SER A 481 -34.88 10.69 -2.53
CA SER A 481 -35.05 12.09 -2.08
C SER A 481 -35.33 12.09 -0.57
N SER A 482 -34.29 12.20 0.26
CA SER A 482 -34.49 12.57 1.67
C SER A 482 -34.41 14.09 1.81
N THR A 483 -35.39 14.67 2.50
CA THR A 483 -35.51 16.12 2.75
C THR A 483 -34.50 16.61 3.78
N GLU A 484 -34.11 15.76 4.75
CA GLU A 484 -32.97 15.98 5.63
C GLU A 484 -31.78 15.12 5.19
N PHE A 485 -30.85 15.73 4.45
CA PHE A 485 -29.69 15.02 3.90
C PHE A 485 -28.74 14.55 5.03
N CYS A 486 -28.33 15.47 5.91
CA CYS A 486 -27.43 15.19 7.05
C CYS A 486 -27.16 16.42 7.92
N LYS A 487 -26.61 16.19 9.12
CA LYS A 487 -26.05 17.21 10.01
C LYS A 487 -24.74 17.76 9.44
N ILE A 488 -24.64 19.07 9.32
CA ILE A 488 -23.45 19.78 8.81
C ILE A 488 -22.37 19.78 9.89
N ILE A 489 -21.13 19.49 9.50
CA ILE A 489 -19.95 19.50 10.37
C ILE A 489 -18.89 20.51 9.93
N SER A 490 -18.92 20.96 8.67
CA SER A 490 -18.01 21.99 8.14
C SER A 490 -18.65 22.71 6.95
N GLU A 491 -18.34 23.99 6.79
CA GLU A 491 -18.85 24.86 5.72
C GLU A 491 -17.68 25.53 4.99
N TYR A 492 -17.70 25.46 3.66
CA TYR A 492 -16.67 25.98 2.77
C TYR A 492 -17.27 27.03 1.84
N GLN A 493 -17.43 28.25 2.35
CA GLN A 493 -18.15 29.33 1.68
C GLN A 493 -17.54 29.71 0.32
N ALA A 494 -16.21 29.70 0.20
CA ALA A 494 -15.51 30.05 -1.05
C ALA A 494 -15.93 29.18 -2.26
N VAL A 495 -16.41 27.96 -2.01
CA VAL A 495 -16.80 26.99 -3.03
C VAL A 495 -18.25 26.51 -2.92
N ASN A 496 -19.04 27.09 -2.02
CA ASN A 496 -20.45 26.73 -1.79
C ASN A 496 -20.66 25.24 -1.46
N VAL A 497 -19.81 24.70 -0.57
CA VAL A 497 -19.82 23.30 -0.17
C VAL A 497 -20.10 23.17 1.32
N LEU A 498 -21.01 22.26 1.69
CA LEU A 498 -21.22 21.81 3.06
C LEU A 498 -20.78 20.35 3.19
N GLU A 499 -19.96 20.08 4.19
CA GLU A 499 -19.58 18.72 4.55
C GLU A 499 -20.42 18.27 5.74
N CYS A 500 -20.96 17.08 5.58
CA CYS A 500 -21.85 16.47 6.53
C CYS A 500 -21.17 15.38 7.35
N GLU A 501 -21.80 15.06 8.48
CA GLU A 501 -21.41 13.94 9.32
C GLU A 501 -21.29 12.63 8.51
N HIS A 502 -20.11 12.03 8.61
CA HIS A 502 -19.76 10.79 7.92
C HIS A 502 -20.42 9.58 8.58
N CYS A 503 -20.70 8.54 7.79
CA CYS A 503 -21.20 7.28 8.34
C CYS A 503 -20.05 6.50 9.00
N LYS A 504 -20.35 5.72 10.04
CA LYS A 504 -19.41 4.81 10.71
C LYS A 504 -19.03 3.61 9.83
N PHE A 505 -18.34 3.86 8.70
CA PHE A 505 -17.76 2.85 7.80
C PHE A 505 -18.72 1.69 7.47
N LYS A 506 -19.94 2.03 7.01
CA LYS A 506 -20.94 1.02 6.67
C LYS A 506 -20.56 0.35 5.35
N PHE A 507 -20.09 -0.89 5.43
CA PHE A 507 -19.99 -1.78 4.27
C PHE A 507 -21.35 -2.43 4.04
N SER A 508 -21.85 -2.40 2.80
CA SER A 508 -23.10 -3.06 2.43
C SER A 508 -22.84 -4.16 1.42
N LEU A 509 -23.36 -5.37 1.67
CA LEU A 509 -23.36 -6.45 0.67
C LEU A 509 -24.11 -6.05 -0.60
N SER A 510 -25.06 -5.11 -0.50
CA SER A 510 -25.77 -4.58 -1.67
C SER A 510 -24.86 -3.83 -2.64
N ASP A 511 -23.68 -3.38 -2.21
CA ASP A 511 -22.73 -2.68 -3.07
C ASP A 511 -22.17 -3.61 -4.17
N ILE A 512 -22.34 -4.94 -4.06
CA ILE A 512 -22.05 -5.88 -5.14
C ILE A 512 -22.85 -5.57 -6.42
N LEU A 513 -24.03 -4.95 -6.29
CA LEU A 513 -24.90 -4.61 -7.41
C LEU A 513 -24.29 -3.56 -8.34
N PHE A 514 -23.33 -2.75 -7.87
CA PHE A 514 -22.63 -1.77 -8.72
C PHE A 514 -21.81 -2.42 -9.85
N ILE A 515 -21.54 -3.73 -9.79
CA ILE A 515 -20.96 -4.48 -10.91
C ILE A 515 -21.88 -4.40 -12.14
N PHE A 516 -23.19 -4.55 -11.91
CA PHE A 516 -24.23 -4.65 -12.94
C PHE A 516 -24.93 -3.32 -13.24
N GLN A 517 -24.62 -2.27 -12.48
CA GLN A 517 -25.15 -0.93 -12.73
C GLN A 517 -24.24 -0.16 -13.68
N GLU A 518 -24.84 0.51 -14.64
CA GLU A 518 -24.14 1.45 -15.50
C GLU A 518 -23.96 2.79 -14.78
N PRO A 519 -22.76 3.41 -14.86
CA PRO A 519 -22.54 4.75 -14.35
C PRO A 519 -23.37 5.76 -15.13
N ILE A 520 -23.82 6.83 -14.47
CA ILE A 520 -24.62 7.89 -15.10
C ILE A 520 -23.77 8.82 -15.96
N ILE A 521 -22.47 8.92 -15.66
CA ILE A 521 -21.50 9.72 -16.42
C ILE A 521 -20.63 8.77 -17.26
N GLU A 522 -20.55 9.03 -18.56
CA GLU A 522 -19.68 8.30 -19.47
C GLU A 522 -18.20 8.57 -19.18
N GLU A 523 -17.33 7.60 -19.49
CA GLU A 523 -15.90 7.70 -19.17
C GLU A 523 -15.17 8.86 -19.84
N LYS A 524 -15.61 9.24 -21.05
CA LYS A 524 -15.05 10.38 -21.78
C LYS A 524 -15.23 11.73 -21.06
N TYR A 525 -16.08 11.77 -20.03
CA TYR A 525 -16.32 12.92 -19.17
C TYR A 525 -15.66 12.79 -17.79
N HIS A 526 -14.79 11.81 -17.60
CA HIS A 526 -13.98 11.61 -16.40
C HIS A 526 -12.51 12.00 -16.68
N PHE A 527 -11.94 12.84 -15.83
CA PHE A 527 -10.65 13.50 -16.08
C PHE A 527 -9.76 13.49 -14.84
N ILE A 528 -8.45 13.63 -15.07
CA ILE A 528 -7.47 13.90 -14.03
C ILE A 528 -7.48 15.40 -13.73
N ALA A 529 -7.89 15.78 -12.52
CA ALA A 529 -7.84 17.15 -12.04
C ALA A 529 -6.63 17.38 -11.12
N ASN A 530 -6.02 18.54 -11.19
CA ASN A 530 -4.92 18.99 -10.32
C ASN A 530 -3.73 18.02 -10.25
N GLY A 531 -3.53 17.21 -11.31
CA GLY A 531 -2.43 16.25 -11.43
C GLY A 531 -2.64 14.91 -10.71
N TYR A 532 -3.71 14.75 -9.92
CA TYR A 532 -3.98 13.49 -9.20
C TYR A 532 -5.45 13.23 -8.85
N ALA A 533 -6.33 14.23 -8.84
CA ALA A 533 -7.70 14.10 -8.38
C ALA A 533 -8.63 13.55 -9.47
N ASN A 534 -9.78 13.00 -9.09
CA ASN A 534 -10.83 12.63 -10.05
C ASN A 534 -11.72 13.85 -10.33
N ALA A 535 -12.12 14.06 -11.58
CA ALA A 535 -13.11 15.08 -11.93
C ALA A 535 -14.07 14.60 -13.01
N TRP A 536 -15.36 14.89 -12.84
CA TRP A 536 -16.40 14.57 -13.82
C TRP A 536 -17.06 15.83 -14.35
N TYR A 537 -17.22 15.93 -15.67
CA TYR A 537 -18.05 16.96 -16.28
C TYR A 537 -19.53 16.54 -16.21
N ILE A 538 -20.35 17.33 -15.55
CA ILE A 538 -21.76 17.05 -15.31
C ILE A 538 -22.60 18.12 -15.99
N ASP A 539 -23.52 17.69 -16.85
CA ASP A 539 -24.54 18.54 -17.46
C ASP A 539 -25.92 18.22 -16.84
N PRO A 540 -26.47 19.12 -16.00
CA PRO A 540 -27.79 18.94 -15.37
C PRO A 540 -28.93 18.71 -16.37
N ARG A 541 -28.79 19.19 -17.61
CA ARG A 541 -29.80 19.00 -18.68
C ARG A 541 -29.94 17.55 -19.09
N ILE A 542 -28.86 16.77 -19.00
CA ILE A 542 -28.87 15.32 -19.28
C ILE A 542 -29.55 14.56 -18.13
N LEU A 543 -29.40 15.05 -16.89
CA LEU A 543 -30.00 14.45 -15.70
C LEU A 543 -31.48 14.81 -15.52
N GLY A 544 -31.98 15.82 -16.24
CA GLY A 544 -33.38 16.24 -16.21
C GLY A 544 -33.82 16.95 -14.92
N SER A 545 -32.87 17.34 -14.06
CA SER A 545 -33.14 18.06 -12.80
C SER A 545 -31.95 18.97 -12.44
N THR A 546 -32.24 20.11 -11.79
CA THR A 546 -31.22 20.99 -11.19
C THR A 546 -30.77 20.50 -9.81
N ASP A 547 -31.60 19.65 -9.19
CA ASP A 547 -31.38 19.09 -7.86
C ASP A 547 -31.35 17.56 -7.95
N PHE A 548 -30.24 16.96 -7.56
CA PHE A 548 -30.06 15.51 -7.66
C PHE A 548 -29.04 15.02 -6.64
N THR A 549 -29.09 13.72 -6.36
CA THR A 549 -28.13 13.05 -5.47
C THR A 549 -27.32 12.04 -6.24
N LEU A 550 -26.00 12.14 -6.12
CA LEU A 550 -25.02 11.29 -6.76
C LEU A 550 -24.37 10.37 -5.72
N ILE A 551 -24.04 9.17 -6.15
CA ILE A 551 -23.18 8.25 -5.41
C ILE A 551 -21.87 8.14 -6.19
N ILE A 552 -20.77 8.58 -5.59
CA ILE A 552 -19.43 8.34 -6.12
C ILE A 552 -18.91 7.06 -5.47
N TYR A 553 -18.56 6.06 -6.28
CA TYR A 553 -18.22 4.74 -5.80
C TYR A 553 -17.03 4.12 -6.53
N TYR A 554 -16.12 3.50 -5.79
CA TYR A 554 -14.95 2.81 -6.34
C TYR A 554 -15.31 1.37 -6.71
N LYS A 555 -15.52 1.11 -8.00
CA LYS A 555 -16.13 -0.13 -8.51
C LYS A 555 -15.34 -1.41 -8.14
N ILE A 556 -14.02 -1.32 -7.98
CA ILE A 556 -13.16 -2.46 -7.57
C ILE A 556 -13.59 -3.02 -6.20
N GLN A 557 -14.15 -2.19 -5.32
CA GLN A 557 -14.66 -2.63 -4.03
C GLN A 557 -15.76 -3.71 -4.17
N SER A 558 -16.61 -3.65 -5.20
CA SER A 558 -17.63 -4.67 -5.42
C SER A 558 -17.05 -6.02 -5.82
N TYR A 559 -15.95 -6.02 -6.59
CA TYR A 559 -15.22 -7.24 -6.95
C TYR A 559 -14.50 -7.84 -5.75
N ASN A 560 -13.98 -7.00 -4.84
CA ASN A 560 -13.44 -7.49 -3.57
C ASN A 560 -14.54 -8.14 -2.70
N ILE A 561 -15.72 -7.51 -2.57
CA ILE A 561 -16.86 -8.11 -1.85
C ILE A 561 -17.25 -9.45 -2.47
N LEU A 562 -17.39 -9.53 -3.79
CA LEU A 562 -17.69 -10.79 -4.50
C LEU A 562 -16.60 -11.84 -4.25
N GLY A 563 -15.34 -11.45 -4.30
CA GLY A 563 -14.19 -12.31 -4.00
C GLY A 563 -14.25 -12.88 -2.59
N ILE A 564 -14.52 -12.04 -1.58
CA ILE A 564 -14.71 -12.47 -0.18
C ILE A 564 -15.83 -13.51 -0.08
N LEU A 565 -16.99 -13.26 -0.72
CA LEU A 565 -18.12 -14.18 -0.68
C LEU A 565 -17.78 -15.55 -1.29
N ILE A 566 -17.11 -15.56 -2.46
CA ILE A 566 -16.67 -16.80 -3.11
C ILE A 566 -15.66 -17.53 -2.22
N SER A 567 -14.65 -16.83 -1.70
CA SER A 567 -13.60 -17.43 -0.87
C SER A 567 -14.16 -18.01 0.43
N LEU A 568 -15.08 -17.30 1.09
CA LEU A 568 -15.75 -17.80 2.30
C LEU A 568 -16.64 -19.00 1.98
N LEU A 569 -17.44 -18.95 0.91
CA LEU A 569 -18.29 -20.07 0.50
C LEU A 569 -17.46 -21.34 0.25
N VAL A 570 -16.37 -21.21 -0.51
CA VAL A 570 -15.49 -22.35 -0.82
C VAL A 570 -14.79 -22.84 0.45
N PHE A 571 -14.34 -21.95 1.32
CA PHE A 571 -13.77 -22.33 2.61
C PHE A 571 -14.74 -23.15 3.46
N PHE A 572 -16.00 -22.72 3.58
CA PHE A 572 -17.02 -23.46 4.33
C PHE A 572 -17.37 -24.79 3.67
N VAL A 573 -17.44 -24.85 2.34
CA VAL A 573 -17.65 -26.12 1.61
C VAL A 573 -16.50 -27.10 1.88
N CYS A 574 -15.26 -26.63 1.83
CA CYS A 574 -14.09 -27.44 2.17
C CYS A 574 -14.12 -27.90 3.64
N LEU A 575 -14.51 -27.02 4.56
CA LEU A 575 -14.62 -27.36 5.99
C LEU A 575 -15.69 -28.43 6.23
N VAL A 576 -16.88 -28.27 5.64
CA VAL A 576 -17.98 -29.25 5.74
C VAL A 576 -17.55 -30.58 5.13
N TYR A 577 -16.90 -30.55 3.97
CA TYR A 577 -16.36 -31.75 3.34
C TYR A 577 -15.37 -32.48 4.25
N LEU A 578 -14.42 -31.76 4.86
CA LEU A 578 -13.45 -32.33 5.80
C LEU A 578 -14.13 -32.92 7.04
N ILE A 579 -15.15 -32.24 7.60
CA ILE A 579 -15.91 -32.76 8.74
C ILE A 579 -16.64 -34.06 8.36
N VAL A 580 -17.31 -34.07 7.22
CA VAL A 580 -18.01 -35.25 6.71
C VAL A 580 -17.05 -36.43 6.55
N ASP A 581 -15.89 -36.19 5.94
CA ASP A 581 -14.86 -37.20 5.69
C ASP A 581 -14.27 -37.75 7.00
N ILE A 582 -13.88 -36.86 7.93
CA ILE A 582 -13.32 -37.23 9.25
C ILE A 582 -14.30 -38.07 10.08
N PHE A 583 -15.58 -37.70 10.09
CA PHE A 583 -16.58 -38.38 10.91
C PHE A 583 -17.32 -39.51 10.16
N ASN A 584 -16.93 -39.83 8.92
CA ASN A 584 -17.65 -40.76 8.04
C ASN A 584 -19.17 -40.50 8.02
N LEU A 585 -19.57 -39.23 8.12
CA LEU A 585 -20.98 -38.87 8.18
C LEU A 585 -21.59 -39.11 6.80
N ASN A 586 -22.70 -39.83 6.76
CA ASN A 586 -23.43 -39.99 5.52
C ASN A 586 -24.01 -38.62 5.12
N ILE A 587 -23.55 -38.03 4.01
CA ILE A 587 -23.92 -36.68 3.56
C ILE A 587 -25.45 -36.54 3.47
N ILE A 588 -26.12 -37.60 3.01
CA ILE A 588 -27.59 -37.64 2.89
C ILE A 588 -28.26 -37.53 4.27
N PHE A 589 -27.69 -38.15 5.30
CA PHE A 589 -28.19 -38.07 6.67
C PHE A 589 -27.99 -36.67 7.26
N LEU A 590 -26.83 -36.04 7.04
CA LEU A 590 -26.55 -34.69 7.52
C LEU A 590 -27.44 -33.64 6.83
N PHE A 591 -27.63 -33.76 5.52
CA PHE A 591 -28.49 -32.87 4.75
C PHE A 591 -29.96 -33.01 5.16
N ASN A 592 -30.43 -34.25 5.37
CA ASN A 592 -31.77 -34.50 5.91
C ASN A 592 -31.93 -33.97 7.34
N TYR A 593 -30.96 -34.19 8.22
CA TYR A 593 -30.98 -33.69 9.60
C TYR A 593 -31.01 -32.15 9.67
N LEU A 594 -30.19 -31.47 8.86
CA LEU A 594 -30.20 -30.02 8.76
C LEU A 594 -31.52 -29.53 8.16
N LYS A 595 -32.01 -30.13 7.08
CA LYS A 595 -33.30 -29.78 6.47
C LYS A 595 -34.46 -29.90 7.47
N THR A 596 -34.56 -31.01 8.21
CA THR A 596 -35.61 -31.24 9.20
C THR A 596 -35.52 -30.25 10.37
N ASN A 597 -34.31 -29.93 10.86
CA ASN A 597 -34.11 -28.98 11.96
C ASN A 597 -34.22 -27.50 11.56
N PHE A 598 -33.87 -27.15 10.32
CA PHE A 598 -34.00 -25.78 9.81
C PHE A 598 -35.45 -25.46 9.48
N ILE A 599 -36.19 -26.40 8.88
CA ILE A 599 -37.64 -26.25 8.62
C ILE A 599 -38.41 -26.15 9.94
N THR A 600 -38.13 -27.03 10.92
CA THR A 600 -38.79 -26.96 12.24
C THR A 600 -38.43 -25.72 13.07
N LYS A 601 -37.27 -25.07 12.82
CA LYS A 601 -36.92 -23.77 13.43
C LYS A 601 -37.52 -22.57 12.70
N LEU A 602 -37.67 -22.62 11.39
CA LEU A 602 -38.35 -21.58 10.61
C LEU A 602 -39.86 -21.54 10.91
N ASP A 603 -40.52 -22.69 11.06
CA ASP A 603 -41.93 -22.77 11.45
C ASP A 603 -42.20 -22.34 12.91
N ARG A 604 -41.17 -22.26 13.76
CA ARG A 604 -41.27 -21.70 15.12
C ARG A 604 -40.94 -20.22 15.23
N ALA A 605 -40.39 -19.61 14.18
CA ALA A 605 -40.05 -18.18 14.13
C ALA A 605 -41.11 -17.32 13.40
N SER A 606 -42.17 -17.96 12.89
CA SER A 606 -43.33 -17.35 12.22
C SER A 606 -44.63 -17.45 13.04
N CYS A 607 -44.52 -17.42 14.37
CA CYS A 607 -45.63 -17.18 15.31
C CYS A 607 -45.33 -15.97 16.18
#